data_AF-A0A931NW01-F1
#
_entry.id   AF-A0A931NW01-F1
#
_cell.length_a   1.000
_cell.length_b   1.000
_cell.length_c   1.000
_cell.angle_alpha   90.00
_cell.angle_beta   90.00
_cell.angle_gamma   90.00
#
_symmetry.space_group_name_H-M   'P 1'
#
loop_
_entity.id
_entity.type
_entity.pdbx_description
1 polymer ?
#
loop_
_entity_poly.entity_id
_entity_poly.type
_entity_poly.pdbx_seq_one_letter_code
_entity_poly.pdbx_strand_id
1 'polypeptide(L)'
;MASRRGLVAANLVLLATLGVLSWAPWAGAQNAAAPAQGPAVSRARGDYTMIAGHAVSGGSSVVYILDSNNQELIALKWDQTSASMQGVGYRDLNTDATTKPGR
;
A
#
# COMPACT_ATOMS: atom_id res chain seq x y z
N MET A 1 -14.81 -43.17 29.95
CA MET A 1 -14.04 -43.73 28.82
C MET A 1 -14.75 -43.34 27.54
N ALA A 2 -14.20 -42.42 26.74
CA ALA A 2 -14.80 -42.09 25.45
C ALA A 2 -14.77 -43.34 24.55
N SER A 3 -15.90 -43.73 23.98
CA SER A 3 -15.96 -44.88 23.09
C SER A 3 -15.13 -44.58 21.84
N ARG A 4 -14.39 -45.58 21.32
CA ARG A 4 -13.54 -45.41 20.11
C ARG A 4 -14.32 -44.81 18.94
N ARG A 5 -15.61 -45.12 18.82
CA ARG A 5 -16.53 -44.55 17.83
C ARG A 5 -16.80 -43.07 18.04
N GLY A 6 -16.90 -42.60 19.28
CA GLY A 6 -17.04 -41.19 19.61
C GLY A 6 -15.81 -40.37 19.23
N LEU A 7 -14.61 -40.93 19.44
CA LEU A 7 -13.35 -40.29 19.04
C LEU A 7 -13.23 -40.19 17.51
N VAL A 8 -13.63 -41.24 16.78
CA VAL A 8 -13.66 -41.21 15.31
C VAL A 8 -14.64 -40.16 14.78
N ALA A 9 -15.85 -40.10 15.35
CA ALA A 9 -16.85 -39.10 14.95
C ALA A 9 -16.35 -37.66 15.22
N ALA A 10 -15.74 -37.41 16.38
CA ALA A 10 -15.19 -36.11 16.73
C ALA A 10 -14.08 -35.65 15.77
N ASN A 11 -13.17 -36.55 15.41
CA ASN A 11 -12.09 -36.23 14.47
C ASN A 11 -12.63 -35.92 13.06
N LEU A 12 -13.66 -36.65 12.60
CA LEU A 12 -14.30 -36.37 11.31
C LEU A 12 -14.97 -35.00 11.28
N VAL A 13 -15.65 -34.61 12.36
CA VAL A 13 -16.24 -33.27 12.50
C VAL A 13 -15.16 -32.19 12.50
N LEU A 14 -14.06 -32.41 13.22
CA LEU A 14 -12.95 -31.46 13.26
C LEU A 14 -12.29 -31.29 11.88
N LEU A 15 -12.07 -32.38 11.15
CA LEU A 15 -11.50 -32.34 9.80
C LEU A 15 -12.43 -31.64 8.80
N ALA A 16 -13.74 -31.91 8.86
CA ALA A 16 -14.72 -31.21 8.02
C ALA A 16 -14.73 -29.70 8.30
N THR A 17 -14.69 -29.34 9.58
CA THR A 17 -14.64 -27.94 10.03
C THR A 17 -13.38 -27.23 9.55
N LEU A 18 -12.22 -27.89 9.68
CA LEU A 18 -10.94 -27.37 9.19
C LEU A 18 -10.94 -27.18 7.67
N GLY A 19 -11.51 -28.14 6.93
CA GLY A 19 -11.64 -28.05 5.48
C GLY A 19 -12.45 -26.83 5.04
N VAL A 20 -13.61 -26.61 5.67
CA VAL A 20 -14.47 -25.44 5.39
C VAL A 20 -13.74 -24.13 5.71
N LEU A 21 -13.03 -24.04 6.85
CA LEU A 21 -12.28 -22.85 7.24
C LEU A 21 -11.06 -22.59 6.34
N SER A 22 -10.43 -23.63 5.80
CA SER A 22 -9.27 -23.49 4.91
C SER A 22 -9.59 -22.86 3.55
N TRP A 23 -10.87 -22.86 3.15
CA TRP A 23 -11.35 -22.19 1.94
C TRP A 23 -11.91 -20.79 2.19
N ALA A 24 -11.97 -20.35 3.45
CA ALA A 24 -12.35 -18.97 3.73
C ALA A 24 -11.27 -18.02 3.16
N PRO A 25 -11.65 -17.00 2.38
CA PRO A 25 -10.70 -16.04 1.86
C PRO A 25 -9.99 -15.36 3.04
N TRP A 26 -8.66 -15.46 3.04
CA TRP A 26 -7.81 -14.80 4.02
C TRP A 26 -8.08 -13.29 3.95
N ALA A 27 -8.74 -12.73 4.97
CA ALA A 27 -8.87 -11.29 5.15
C ALA A 27 -7.51 -10.73 5.59
N GLY A 28 -6.57 -10.72 4.67
CA GLY A 28 -5.25 -10.14 4.89
C GLY A 28 -5.39 -8.65 4.93
N ALA A 29 -5.01 -8.04 6.04
CA ALA A 29 -4.72 -6.62 6.06
C ALA A 29 -3.77 -6.32 4.89
N GLN A 30 -4.18 -5.44 3.98
CA GLN A 30 -3.47 -5.09 2.74
C GLN A 30 -2.07 -4.48 2.95
N ASN A 31 -1.56 -4.48 4.20
CA ASN A 31 -0.26 -3.97 4.59
C ASN A 31 0.79 -5.07 4.89
N ALA A 32 0.42 -6.35 4.88
CA ALA A 32 1.35 -7.46 5.09
C ALA A 32 1.48 -8.28 3.81
N ALA A 33 2.49 -7.93 2.99
CA ALA A 33 3.12 -8.75 1.96
C ALA A 33 2.21 -9.79 1.25
N ALA A 34 1.64 -9.40 0.11
CA ALA A 34 1.01 -10.35 -0.81
C ALA A 34 2.02 -11.44 -1.24
N PRO A 35 1.67 -12.74 -1.21
CA PRO A 35 2.41 -13.76 -1.91
C PRO A 35 2.21 -13.57 -3.42
N ALA A 36 3.32 -13.64 -4.16
CA ALA A 36 3.42 -13.36 -5.58
C ALA A 36 2.48 -14.20 -6.46
N GLN A 37 1.62 -13.53 -7.22
CA GLN A 37 1.11 -13.98 -8.52
C GLN A 37 1.03 -12.77 -9.46
N GLY A 38 2.13 -12.50 -10.17
CA GLY A 38 2.34 -11.35 -11.05
C GLY A 38 3.72 -10.72 -10.79
N PRO A 39 4.28 -9.90 -11.69
CA PRO A 39 5.43 -9.07 -11.35
C PRO A 39 5.01 -8.12 -10.24
N ALA A 40 5.15 -8.60 -9.00
CA ALA A 40 5.08 -7.79 -7.81
C ALA A 40 6.23 -6.81 -7.96
N VAL A 41 5.92 -5.60 -8.42
CA VAL A 41 6.77 -4.46 -8.15
C VAL A 41 6.76 -4.36 -6.64
N SER A 42 7.69 -5.07 -6.01
CA SER A 42 8.00 -4.98 -4.60
C SER A 42 8.54 -3.57 -4.42
N ARG A 43 7.61 -2.60 -4.32
CA ARG A 43 7.94 -1.23 -3.92
C ARG A 43 8.64 -1.40 -2.59
N ALA A 44 9.94 -1.12 -2.56
CA ALA A 44 10.69 -1.12 -1.31
C ALA A 44 9.90 -0.26 -0.32
N ARG A 45 9.81 -0.68 0.94
CA ARG A 45 9.20 0.16 1.98
C ARG A 45 9.94 1.50 1.95
N GLY A 46 9.27 2.53 1.43
CA GLY A 46 9.92 3.79 1.09
C GLY A 46 10.34 4.55 2.34
N ASP A 47 11.54 5.12 2.30
CA ASP A 47 11.88 6.23 3.17
C ASP A 47 11.21 7.48 2.59
N TYR A 48 10.21 7.98 3.31
CA TYR A 48 9.39 9.11 2.88
C TYR A 48 9.74 10.36 3.67
N THR A 49 10.05 11.44 2.96
CA THR A 49 10.20 12.76 3.58
C THR A 49 9.05 13.66 3.13
N MET A 50 8.38 14.30 4.09
CA MET A 50 7.27 15.21 3.83
C MET A 50 7.65 16.64 4.22
N ILE A 51 7.34 17.59 3.34
CA ILE A 51 7.67 19.00 3.54
C ILE A 51 6.46 19.85 3.16
N ALA A 52 6.05 20.75 4.07
CA ALA A 52 5.03 21.74 3.78
C ALA A 52 5.62 22.86 2.91
N GLY A 53 4.83 23.32 1.93
CA GLY A 53 5.20 24.43 1.07
C GLY A 53 3.97 25.13 0.50
N HIS A 54 4.22 26.04 -0.43
CA HIS A 54 3.19 26.80 -1.12
C HIS A 54 3.39 26.69 -2.63
N ALA A 55 2.29 26.50 -3.36
CA ALA A 55 2.33 26.51 -4.82
C ALA A 55 2.67 27.92 -5.34
N VAL A 56 3.53 27.98 -6.37
CA VAL A 56 3.94 29.24 -7.00
C VAL A 56 2.74 29.97 -7.63
N SER A 57 1.77 29.22 -8.17
CA SER A 57 0.51 29.79 -8.64
C SER A 57 -0.61 29.59 -7.60
N GLY A 58 -1.24 30.69 -7.19
CA GLY A 58 -2.48 30.66 -6.42
C GLY A 58 -2.36 30.47 -4.90
N GLY A 59 -1.15 30.47 -4.32
CA GLY A 59 -0.94 30.57 -2.87
C GLY A 59 -1.48 29.38 -2.04
N SER A 60 -1.87 28.29 -2.68
CA SER A 60 -2.42 27.14 -1.98
C SER A 60 -1.33 26.39 -1.23
N SER A 61 -1.64 25.93 -0.02
CA SER A 61 -0.74 25.09 0.77
C SER A 61 -0.61 23.72 0.12
N VAL A 62 0.63 23.27 -0.07
CA VAL A 62 0.98 22.02 -0.72
C VAL A 62 1.88 21.22 0.21
N VAL A 63 1.67 19.91 0.26
CA VAL A 63 2.59 18.97 0.90
C VAL A 63 3.37 18.26 -0.19
N TYR A 64 4.68 18.37 -0.14
CA TYR A 64 5.59 17.63 -0.99
C TYR A 64 6.01 16.34 -0.29
N ILE A 65 5.88 15.22 -0.97
CA ILE A 65 6.28 13.90 -0.49
C ILE A 65 7.38 13.39 -1.41
N LEU A 66 8.57 13.19 -0.85
CA LEU A 66 9.71 12.59 -1.52
C LEU A 66 9.82 11.12 -1.12
N ASP A 67 9.76 10.22 -2.10
CA ASP A 67 10.15 8.82 -1.97
C ASP A 67 11.61 8.69 -2.42
N SER A 68 12.54 8.53 -1.47
CA SER A 68 13.97 8.45 -1.81
C SER A 68 14.34 7.13 -2.47
N ASN A 69 13.56 6.08 -2.26
CA ASN A 69 13.85 4.75 -2.80
C ASN A 69 13.41 4.64 -4.25
N ASN A 70 12.25 5.20 -4.57
CA ASN A 70 11.73 5.21 -5.94
C ASN A 70 12.16 6.46 -6.73
N GLN A 71 12.77 7.43 -6.05
CA GLN A 71 13.19 8.72 -6.63
C GLN A 71 12.01 9.46 -7.24
N GLU A 72 10.88 9.46 -6.54
CA GLU A 72 9.63 10.10 -6.95
C GLU A 72 9.34 11.29 -6.03
N LEU A 73 8.83 12.38 -6.59
CA LEU A 73 8.33 13.52 -5.85
C LEU A 73 6.86 13.76 -6.19
N ILE A 74 6.01 13.76 -5.17
CA ILE A 74 4.57 13.99 -5.31
C ILE A 74 4.20 15.27 -4.59
N ALA A 75 3.38 16.11 -5.22
CA ALA A 75 2.79 17.28 -4.61
C ALA A 75 1.31 17.05 -4.35
N LEU A 76 0.86 17.23 -3.12
CA LEU A 76 -0.53 17.05 -2.69
C LEU A 76 -1.09 18.36 -2.15
N LYS A 77 -2.37 18.61 -2.44
CA LYS A 77 -3.14 19.74 -1.91
C LYS A 77 -4.40 19.21 -1.23
N TRP A 78 -4.78 19.80 -0.11
CA TRP A 78 -6.08 19.53 0.49
C TRP A 78 -7.21 20.14 -0.37
N ASP A 79 -8.24 19.37 -0.66
CA ASP A 79 -9.52 19.88 -1.15
C ASP A 79 -10.54 19.90 0.00
N GLN A 80 -10.97 21.10 0.35
CA GLN A 80 -11.94 21.33 1.42
C GLN A 80 -13.33 20.79 1.06
N THR A 81 -13.67 20.72 -0.22
CA THR A 81 -15.00 20.29 -0.69
C THR A 81 -15.16 18.79 -0.56
N SER A 82 -14.15 18.02 -1.00
CA SER A 82 -14.16 16.55 -0.93
C SER A 82 -13.56 16.00 0.36
N ALA A 83 -13.05 16.87 1.24
CA ALA A 83 -12.32 16.50 2.44
C ALA A 83 -11.24 15.44 2.15
N SER A 84 -10.44 15.67 1.11
CA SER A 84 -9.44 14.71 0.66
C SER A 84 -8.17 15.37 0.13
N MET A 85 -7.07 14.62 0.17
CA MET A 85 -5.81 15.01 -0.46
C MET A 85 -5.87 14.73 -1.96
N GLN A 86 -5.61 15.74 -2.77
CA GLN A 86 -5.56 15.64 -4.23
C GLN A 86 -4.13 15.84 -4.72
N GLY A 87 -3.71 14.98 -5.65
CA GLY A 87 -2.43 15.13 -6.33
C GLY A 87 -2.47 16.32 -7.28
N VAL A 88 -1.52 17.25 -7.12
CA VAL A 88 -1.38 18.43 -7.97
C VAL A 88 -0.12 18.38 -8.84
N GLY A 89 0.80 17.46 -8.54
CA GLY A 89 2.00 17.27 -9.35
C GLY A 89 2.72 15.97 -9.02
N TYR A 90 3.50 15.52 -10.00
CA TYR A 90 4.36 14.35 -9.93
C TYR A 90 5.65 14.64 -10.69
N ARG A 91 6.79 14.21 -10.16
CA ARG A 91 8.08 14.22 -10.85
C ARG A 91 8.85 12.93 -10.58
N ASP A 92 9.54 12.47 -11.62
CA ASP A 92 10.55 11.43 -11.54
C ASP A 92 11.94 12.11 -11.49
N LEU A 93 12.62 11.94 -10.37
CA LEU A 93 13.89 12.60 -10.11
C LEU A 93 15.05 12.00 -10.93
N ASN A 94 14.94 10.76 -11.41
CA ASN A 94 15.94 10.20 -12.35
C ASN A 94 15.88 10.89 -13.70
N THR A 95 14.67 11.12 -14.18
CA THR A 95 14.44 11.88 -15.42
C THR A 95 14.93 13.32 -15.24
N ASP A 96 14.68 13.92 -14.07
CA ASP A 96 15.12 15.28 -13.77
C ASP A 96 16.64 15.39 -13.67
N ALA A 97 17.33 14.41 -13.09
CA ALA A 97 18.78 14.41 -12.94
C ALA A 97 19.54 14.36 -14.27
N THR A 98 18.92 13.76 -15.30
CA THR A 98 19.52 13.64 -16.64
C THR A 98 19.14 14.79 -17.57
N THR A 99 18.08 15.53 -17.24
CA THR A 99 17.67 16.71 -17.99
C THR A 99 18.53 17.89 -17.58
N LYS A 100 19.44 18.32 -18.46
CA LYS A 100 20.16 19.60 -18.27
C LYS A 100 19.13 20.73 -18.24
N PRO A 101 19.00 21.51 -17.15
CA PRO A 101 18.18 22.71 -17.16
C PRO A 101 18.68 23.62 -18.28
N GLY A 102 17.81 23.95 -19.23
CA GLY A 102 18.12 24.92 -20.26
C GLY A 102 18.55 26.22 -19.60
N ARG A 103 19.68 26.78 -20.04
CA ARG A 103 20.03 28.17 -19.75
C ARG A 103 19.07 29.10 -20.50
#